data_AF-A0A1S8KWW2-F1
#
_entry.id   AF-A0A1S8KWW2-F1
#
_cell.length_a   1.000
_cell.length_b   1.000
_cell.length_c   1.000
_cell.angle_alpha   90.00
_cell.angle_beta   90.00
_cell.angle_gamma   90.00
#
_symmetry.space_group_name_H-M   'P 1'
#
loop_
_entity.id
_entity.type
_entity.pdbx_description
1 polymer ?
#
loop_
_entity_poly.entity_id
_entity_poly.type
_entity_poly.pdbx_seq_one_letter_code
_entity_poly.pdbx_strand_id
1 'polypeptide(L)'
;MSKCDSCASKNSCSSKESCSSIECKYGNIKNVIGVISGKGGVGKSTVTGILAVKLRKKGYKVGVLDGDITGPSMPRILGINDKRSLIVQKKGSEDVKFVPVETEHGIKVISLNLMIESEDQPVIWRGPVVNNVLNQMYTDTEWGDLDYLIIDMPPGTGDVALTVMQNIPLSGMIIVSTPQDMVSMIVKKVVTMAQKMKVNMLGVVENMSYIVCNKCGDRMRVFSKKSAKEQSEYLGLPLICEMPIDLELVDNLENGTAEQYIYNSNEYDEILNDVIK
;
A
#
# COMPACT_ATOMS: atom_id res chain seq x y z
N MET A 1 6.35 -33.05 13.28
CA MET A 1 7.71 -33.15 13.84
C MET A 1 8.55 -34.04 12.93
N SER A 2 9.13 -33.47 11.87
CA SER A 2 10.06 -34.18 10.99
C SER A 2 11.43 -34.24 11.67
N LYS A 3 11.96 -35.45 11.85
CA LYS A 3 13.22 -35.74 12.55
C LYS A 3 14.40 -35.12 11.81
N CYS A 4 15.11 -34.21 12.47
CA CYS A 4 16.35 -33.58 12.04
C CYS A 4 17.59 -34.41 12.45
N ASP A 5 17.47 -35.74 12.46
CA ASP A 5 18.49 -36.62 13.05
C ASP A 5 19.63 -37.00 12.09
N SER A 6 19.57 -36.61 10.81
CA SER A 6 20.57 -36.97 9.80
C SER A 6 21.36 -35.78 9.21
N CYS A 7 21.23 -34.58 9.77
CA CYS A 7 21.90 -33.40 9.22
C CYS A 7 23.34 -33.23 9.76
N ALA A 8 24.32 -33.18 8.85
CA ALA A 8 25.76 -33.13 9.15
C ALA A 8 26.24 -31.83 9.82
N SER A 9 25.37 -30.81 9.92
CA SER A 9 25.63 -29.49 10.49
C SER A 9 24.98 -29.26 11.86
N LYS A 10 24.60 -30.34 12.56
CA LYS A 10 23.91 -30.30 13.87
C LYS A 10 24.60 -29.43 14.93
N ASN A 11 25.92 -29.24 14.85
CA ASN A 11 26.70 -28.47 15.81
C ASN A 11 27.08 -27.05 15.36
N SER A 12 26.69 -26.61 14.15
CA SER A 12 27.01 -25.26 13.63
C SER A 12 25.79 -24.36 13.44
N CYS A 13 24.57 -24.86 13.68
CA CYS A 13 23.37 -24.03 13.61
C CYS A 13 23.13 -23.31 14.94
N SER A 14 23.88 -22.22 15.15
CA SER A 14 23.63 -21.23 16.21
C SER A 14 22.99 -19.97 15.63
N SER A 15 21.86 -20.11 14.93
CA SER A 15 21.00 -18.96 14.69
C SER A 15 19.54 -19.34 14.85
N LYS A 16 19.03 -19.05 16.05
CA LYS A 16 17.71 -18.42 16.16
C LYS A 16 17.84 -17.06 15.46
N GLU A 17 17.85 -17.05 14.14
CA GLU A 17 17.65 -15.83 13.38
C GLU A 17 16.19 -15.44 13.61
N SER A 18 15.96 -14.61 14.63
CA SER A 18 14.84 -13.69 14.59
C SER A 18 15.00 -12.94 13.28
N CYS A 19 14.05 -13.11 12.35
CA CYS A 19 14.00 -12.33 11.13
C CYS A 19 13.97 -10.85 11.56
N SER A 20 15.12 -10.18 11.53
CA SER A 20 15.26 -8.81 12.00
C SER A 20 14.63 -7.92 10.96
N SER A 21 13.52 -7.27 11.31
CA SER A 21 12.91 -6.26 10.46
C SER A 21 13.92 -5.18 10.11
N ILE A 22 13.91 -4.70 8.87
CA ILE A 22 14.77 -3.61 8.43
C ILE A 22 14.33 -2.30 9.07
N GLU A 23 15.28 -1.41 9.35
CA GLU A 23 15.02 -0.10 9.97
C GLU A 23 15.31 1.04 8.99
N CYS A 24 14.57 2.15 9.13
CA CYS A 24 14.81 3.36 8.33
C CYS A 24 16.11 4.05 8.78
N LYS A 25 17.03 4.30 7.85
CA LYS A 25 18.30 5.00 8.13
C LYS A 25 18.11 6.51 8.28
N TYR A 26 17.15 7.09 7.56
CA TYR A 26 16.96 8.54 7.45
C TYR A 26 15.59 9.00 7.92
N GLY A 27 15.15 8.52 9.09
CA GLY A 27 13.88 8.94 9.67
C GLY A 27 13.40 8.03 10.79
N ASN A 28 12.28 8.42 11.38
CA ASN A 28 11.56 7.62 12.37
C ASN A 28 10.09 7.54 11.96
N ILE A 29 9.57 6.32 11.84
CA ILE A 29 8.21 6.07 11.36
C ILE A 29 7.42 5.38 12.47
N LYS A 30 6.38 6.06 12.98
CA LYS A 30 5.57 5.53 14.10
C LYS A 30 4.70 4.36 13.67
N ASN A 31 4.03 4.47 12.53
CA ASN A 31 3.12 3.44 12.02
C ASN A 31 3.41 3.16 10.55
N VAL A 32 3.60 1.87 10.21
CA VAL A 32 3.71 1.42 8.82
C VAL A 32 2.48 0.60 8.48
N ILE A 33 1.66 1.09 7.55
CA ILE A 33 0.43 0.43 7.10
C ILE A 33 0.62 -0.12 5.69
N GLY A 34 0.51 -1.44 5.54
CA GLY A 34 0.46 -2.07 4.22
C GLY A 34 -0.95 -2.02 3.64
N VAL A 35 -1.08 -1.73 2.34
CA VAL A 35 -2.34 -1.83 1.61
C VAL A 35 -2.17 -2.85 0.50
N ILE A 36 -2.95 -3.93 0.52
CA ILE A 36 -2.82 -5.05 -0.42
C ILE A 36 -4.16 -5.45 -1.04
N SER A 37 -4.13 -6.05 -2.21
CA SER A 37 -5.31 -6.64 -2.86
C SER A 37 -5.07 -8.08 -3.29
N GLY A 38 -6.16 -8.84 -3.50
CA GLY A 38 -6.06 -10.19 -4.07
C GLY A 38 -5.61 -10.19 -5.53
N LYS A 39 -6.09 -9.22 -6.32
CA LYS A 39 -5.82 -9.11 -7.75
C LYS A 39 -5.56 -7.66 -8.16
N GLY A 40 -5.01 -7.47 -9.36
CA GLY A 40 -4.89 -6.14 -9.98
C GLY A 40 -6.25 -5.57 -10.41
N GLY A 41 -6.36 -4.24 -10.48
CA GLY A 41 -7.55 -3.56 -10.98
C GLY A 41 -8.68 -3.32 -9.97
N VAL A 42 -8.51 -3.65 -8.69
CA VAL A 42 -9.52 -3.40 -7.64
C VAL A 42 -9.46 -1.97 -7.05
N GLY A 43 -8.55 -1.12 -7.55
CA GLY A 43 -8.33 0.24 -7.04
C GLY A 43 -7.49 0.34 -5.76
N LYS A 44 -6.63 -0.65 -5.49
CA LYS A 44 -5.70 -0.67 -4.35
C LYS A 44 -4.94 0.65 -4.19
N SER A 45 -4.22 1.08 -5.23
CA SER A 45 -3.41 2.31 -5.21
C SER A 45 -4.26 3.56 -4.98
N THR A 46 -5.47 3.61 -5.56
CA THR A 46 -6.44 4.68 -5.33
C THR A 46 -6.82 4.76 -3.85
N VAL A 47 -7.15 3.63 -3.24
CA VAL A 47 -7.46 3.54 -1.80
C VAL A 47 -6.23 3.92 -0.95
N THR A 48 -5.02 3.51 -1.35
CA THR A 48 -3.76 3.91 -0.69
C THR A 48 -3.58 5.44 -0.71
N GLY A 49 -3.76 6.07 -1.88
CA GLY A 49 -3.67 7.52 -2.02
C GLY A 49 -4.77 8.26 -1.23
N ILE A 50 -6.00 7.76 -1.27
CA ILE A 50 -7.11 8.30 -0.47
C ILE A 50 -6.75 8.27 1.02
N LEU A 51 -6.29 7.12 1.53
CA LEU A 51 -5.89 6.98 2.93
C LEU A 51 -4.81 7.99 3.31
N ALA A 52 -3.78 8.14 2.46
CA ALA A 52 -2.69 9.07 2.71
C ALA A 52 -3.16 10.53 2.78
N VAL A 53 -4.01 10.95 1.83
CA VAL A 53 -4.59 12.30 1.80
C VAL A 53 -5.48 12.54 3.02
N LYS A 54 -6.27 11.55 3.44
CA LYS A 54 -7.14 11.68 4.63
C LYS A 54 -6.37 11.74 5.93
N LEU A 55 -5.32 10.95 6.10
CA LEU A 55 -4.41 11.07 7.24
C LEU A 55 -3.73 12.45 7.24
N ARG A 56 -3.32 12.95 6.07
CA ARG A 56 -2.72 14.27 5.97
C ARG A 56 -3.70 15.38 6.34
N LYS A 57 -4.95 15.31 5.88
CA LYS A 57 -6.05 16.22 6.25
C LYS A 57 -6.29 16.25 7.76
N LYS A 58 -6.12 15.13 8.46
CA LYS A 58 -6.19 15.05 9.93
C LYS A 58 -5.00 15.66 10.67
N GLY A 59 -3.96 16.10 9.95
CA GLY A 59 -2.79 16.77 10.52
C GLY A 59 -1.58 15.87 10.75
N TYR A 60 -1.62 14.60 10.32
CA TYR A 60 -0.50 13.69 10.47
C TYR A 60 0.64 13.99 9.46
N LYS A 61 1.86 13.62 9.82
CA LYS A 61 2.99 13.53 8.89
C LYS A 61 2.92 12.20 8.14
N VAL A 62 2.73 12.25 6.83
CA VAL A 62 2.40 11.06 6.02
C VAL A 62 3.44 10.85 4.92
N GLY A 63 3.89 9.61 4.78
CA GLY A 63 4.64 9.12 3.64
C GLY A 63 3.87 8.06 2.86
N VAL A 64 4.19 7.91 1.58
CA VAL A 64 3.70 6.83 0.70
C VAL A 64 4.88 6.18 0.00
N LEU A 65 5.00 4.86 0.15
CA LEU A 65 5.90 4.01 -0.62
C LEU A 65 5.07 3.25 -1.65
N ASP A 66 5.30 3.55 -2.93
CA ASP A 66 4.69 2.85 -4.04
C ASP A 66 5.46 1.55 -4.33
N GLY A 67 4.90 0.44 -3.86
CA GLY A 67 5.45 -0.89 -4.06
C GLY A 67 4.89 -1.63 -5.26
N ASP A 68 3.93 -1.03 -5.98
CA ASP A 68 3.31 -1.62 -7.16
C ASP A 68 4.04 -1.17 -8.43
N ILE A 69 5.19 -1.82 -8.65
CA ILE A 69 6.13 -1.53 -9.74
C ILE A 69 5.51 -1.71 -11.14
N THR A 70 4.30 -2.28 -11.23
CA THR A 70 3.67 -2.62 -12.50
C THR A 70 2.89 -1.46 -13.14
N GLY A 71 2.70 -0.33 -12.46
CA GLY A 71 2.08 0.84 -13.09
C GLY A 71 2.31 2.18 -12.38
N PRO A 72 2.28 3.32 -13.09
CA PRO A 72 2.46 4.68 -12.56
C PRO A 72 1.21 5.18 -11.82
N SER A 73 0.74 4.42 -10.83
CA SER A 73 -0.52 4.70 -10.16
C SER A 73 -0.39 5.84 -9.13
N MET A 74 0.63 5.79 -8.26
CA MET A 74 0.73 6.73 -7.14
C MET A 74 1.06 8.17 -7.55
N PRO A 75 2.02 8.42 -8.47
CA PRO A 75 2.30 9.78 -8.93
C PRO A 75 1.08 10.47 -9.53
N ARG A 76 0.24 9.71 -10.25
CA ARG A 76 -0.98 10.21 -10.86
C ARG A 76 -2.06 10.53 -9.83
N ILE A 77 -2.26 9.66 -8.86
CA ILE A 77 -3.24 9.87 -7.79
C ILE A 77 -2.92 11.11 -6.96
N LEU A 78 -1.64 11.39 -6.75
CA LEU A 78 -1.18 12.51 -5.94
C LEU A 78 -0.80 13.75 -6.75
N GLY A 79 -1.06 13.79 -8.07
CA GLY A 79 -0.82 14.98 -8.89
C GLY A 79 0.65 15.38 -9.03
N ILE A 80 1.59 14.41 -8.97
CA ILE A 80 3.04 14.65 -9.00
C ILE A 80 3.75 14.01 -10.20
N ASN A 81 3.02 13.70 -11.28
CA ASN A 81 3.57 13.07 -12.49
C ASN A 81 4.76 13.84 -13.11
N ASP A 82 4.75 15.16 -13.00
CA ASP A 82 5.80 16.03 -13.56
C ASP A 82 7.00 16.21 -12.62
N LYS A 83 6.96 15.64 -11.41
CA LYS A 83 8.04 15.70 -10.44
C LYS A 83 8.96 14.49 -10.59
N ARG A 84 10.22 14.63 -10.16
CA ARG A 84 11.20 13.54 -10.15
C ARG A 84 11.85 13.41 -8.80
N SER A 85 12.01 12.17 -8.36
CA SER A 85 12.76 11.82 -7.16
C SER A 85 14.26 11.92 -7.46
N LEU A 86 15.03 12.48 -6.53
CA LEU A 86 16.48 12.53 -6.67
C LEU A 86 17.12 11.34 -5.97
N ILE A 87 18.13 10.77 -6.62
CA ILE A 87 19.01 9.75 -6.04
C ILE A 87 20.34 10.43 -5.73
N VAL A 88 20.65 10.59 -4.45
CA VAL A 88 21.89 11.22 -3.99
C VAL A 88 22.86 10.13 -3.59
N GLN A 89 23.98 10.03 -4.29
CA GLN A 89 25.11 9.20 -3.89
C GLN A 89 26.17 10.08 -3.23
N LYS A 90 26.55 9.75 -2.01
CA LYS A 90 27.60 10.49 -1.30
C LYS A 90 28.95 10.16 -1.95
N LYS A 91 29.72 11.20 -2.33
CA LYS A 91 31.03 11.04 -2.98
C LYS A 91 31.95 10.17 -2.12
N GLY A 92 32.42 9.05 -2.67
CA GLY A 92 33.33 8.12 -1.99
C GLY A 92 32.66 7.06 -1.11
N SER A 93 31.33 6.92 -1.14
CA SER A 93 30.60 5.81 -0.51
C SER A 93 29.68 5.12 -1.51
N GLU A 94 29.44 3.83 -1.30
CA GLU A 94 28.40 3.08 -2.03
C GLU A 94 26.97 3.43 -1.55
N ASP A 95 26.85 4.21 -0.47
CA ASP A 95 25.56 4.60 0.09
C ASP A 95 24.75 5.46 -0.89
N VAL A 96 23.55 4.97 -1.19
CA VAL A 96 22.52 5.65 -1.94
C VAL A 96 21.51 6.24 -0.94
N LYS A 97 21.04 7.46 -1.20
CA LYS A 97 19.96 8.10 -0.46
C LYS A 97 18.89 8.57 -1.43
N PHE A 98 17.63 8.19 -1.19
CA PHE A 98 16.50 8.66 -1.98
C PHE A 98 15.90 9.91 -1.34
N VAL A 99 15.66 10.95 -2.14
CA VAL A 99 14.94 12.14 -1.72
C VAL A 99 13.49 12.00 -2.19
N PRO A 100 12.51 11.82 -1.27
CA PRO A 100 11.12 11.65 -1.66
C PRO A 100 10.58 12.93 -2.27
N VAL A 101 9.62 12.79 -3.18
CA VAL A 101 8.86 13.91 -3.73
C VAL A 101 7.79 14.33 -2.74
N GLU A 102 7.65 15.63 -2.48
CA GLU A 102 6.55 16.15 -1.66
C GLU A 102 5.38 16.61 -2.54
N THR A 103 4.16 16.20 -2.17
CA THR A 103 2.91 16.65 -2.81
C THR A 103 2.55 18.08 -2.39
N GLU A 104 1.48 18.64 -2.96
CA GLU A 104 1.02 19.99 -2.59
C GLU A 104 0.66 20.08 -1.10
N HIS A 105 -0.01 19.05 -0.57
CA HIS A 105 -0.34 18.98 0.86
C HIS A 105 0.82 18.52 1.74
N GLY A 106 1.99 18.19 1.18
CA GLY A 106 3.19 17.80 1.93
C GLY A 106 3.23 16.32 2.32
N ILE A 107 2.62 15.44 1.51
CA ILE A 107 2.80 13.99 1.62
C ILE A 107 4.14 13.64 0.95
N LYS A 108 4.99 12.88 1.63
CA LYS A 108 6.25 12.39 1.06
C LYS A 108 6.02 11.14 0.24
N VAL A 109 6.45 11.10 -1.01
CA VAL A 109 6.17 9.99 -1.93
C VAL A 109 7.48 9.46 -2.51
N ILE A 110 7.64 8.14 -2.45
CA ILE A 110 8.67 7.44 -3.19
C ILE A 110 8.02 6.40 -4.10
N SER A 111 8.35 6.46 -5.39
CA SER A 111 7.87 5.54 -6.42
C SER A 111 8.97 5.38 -7.47
N LEU A 112 9.10 4.18 -8.05
CA LEU A 112 10.03 3.96 -9.15
C LEU A 112 9.67 4.78 -10.38
N ASN A 113 8.38 5.05 -10.60
CA ASN A 113 7.92 5.86 -11.71
C ASN A 113 8.39 7.32 -11.60
N LEU A 114 8.73 7.79 -10.39
CA LEU A 114 9.33 9.12 -10.18
C LEU A 114 10.85 9.14 -10.43
N MET A 115 11.48 7.98 -10.63
CA MET A 115 12.92 7.83 -10.87
C MET A 115 13.25 7.48 -12.32
N ILE A 116 12.28 6.99 -13.08
CA ILE A 116 12.44 6.62 -14.49
C ILE A 116 12.04 7.81 -15.37
N GLU A 117 12.85 8.14 -16.38
CA GLU A 117 12.62 9.30 -17.25
C GLU A 117 11.46 9.10 -18.24
N SER A 118 11.16 7.85 -18.62
CA SER A 118 10.10 7.49 -19.58
C SER A 118 9.27 6.29 -19.09
N GLU A 119 7.97 6.50 -18.91
CA GLU A 119 6.99 5.47 -18.50
C GLU A 119 6.83 4.37 -19.57
N ASP A 120 7.15 4.66 -20.83
CA ASP A 120 6.91 3.79 -21.98
C ASP A 120 8.00 2.71 -22.15
N GLN A 121 9.09 2.76 -21.38
CA GLN A 121 10.14 1.74 -21.46
C GLN A 121 9.78 0.54 -20.57
N PRO A 122 9.53 -0.66 -21.14
CA PRO A 122 9.27 -1.85 -20.34
C PRO A 122 10.58 -2.27 -19.66
N VAL A 123 10.78 -1.83 -18.42
CA VAL A 123 11.89 -2.30 -17.61
C VAL A 123 11.52 -3.68 -17.07
N ILE A 124 12.20 -4.72 -17.55
CA ILE A 124 11.98 -6.09 -17.08
C ILE A 124 12.71 -6.26 -15.74
N TRP A 125 12.04 -5.95 -14.64
CA TRP A 125 12.58 -6.18 -13.31
C TRP A 125 12.39 -7.65 -12.90
N ARG A 126 13.47 -8.31 -12.48
CA ARG A 126 13.40 -9.64 -11.85
C ARG A 126 12.99 -9.49 -10.38
N GLY A 127 12.22 -10.44 -9.85
CA GLY A 127 11.70 -10.41 -8.46
C GLY A 127 12.74 -10.08 -7.37
N PRO A 128 13.96 -10.66 -7.37
CA PRO A 128 14.99 -10.31 -6.39
C PRO A 128 15.45 -8.85 -6.47
N VAL A 129 15.48 -8.26 -7.67
CA VAL A 129 15.85 -6.85 -7.86
C VAL A 129 14.75 -5.96 -7.29
N VAL A 130 13.49 -6.27 -7.61
CA VAL A 130 12.30 -5.61 -7.05
C VAL A 130 12.33 -5.60 -5.52
N ASN A 131 12.56 -6.76 -4.91
CA ASN A 131 12.60 -6.89 -3.45
C ASN A 131 13.70 -6.01 -2.83
N ASN A 132 14.90 -6.03 -3.41
CA ASN A 132 16.01 -5.21 -2.92
C ASN A 132 15.70 -3.72 -3.03
N VAL A 133 15.12 -3.31 -4.16
CA VAL A 133 14.75 -1.92 -4.40
C VAL A 133 13.67 -1.45 -3.42
N LEU A 134 12.64 -2.26 -3.14
CA LEU A 134 11.62 -1.89 -2.16
C LEU A 134 12.19 -1.77 -0.75
N ASN A 135 13.08 -2.70 -0.35
CA ASN A 135 13.78 -2.59 0.92
C ASN A 135 14.62 -1.30 0.97
N GLN A 136 15.35 -0.98 -0.09
CA GLN A 136 16.13 0.26 -0.19
C GLN A 136 15.25 1.52 -0.18
N MET A 137 14.12 1.53 -0.88
CA MET A 137 13.16 2.65 -0.83
C MET A 137 12.57 2.83 0.56
N TYR A 138 12.46 1.75 1.35
CA TYR A 138 12.07 1.86 2.75
C TYR A 138 13.23 2.37 3.63
N THR A 139 14.43 1.79 3.52
CA THR A 139 15.56 2.08 4.44
C THR A 139 16.29 3.38 4.12
N ASP A 140 16.51 3.65 2.83
CA ASP A 140 17.46 4.66 2.33
C ASP A 140 16.76 5.95 1.87
N THR A 141 15.44 6.02 2.01
CA THR A 141 14.66 7.26 1.73
C THR A 141 14.71 8.21 2.92
N GLU A 142 14.85 9.50 2.63
CA GLU A 142 14.79 10.60 3.60
C GLU A 142 13.36 10.89 4.10
N TRP A 143 12.80 9.94 4.82
CA TRP A 143 11.47 10.05 5.42
C TRP A 143 11.39 11.16 6.46
N GLY A 144 12.44 11.37 7.26
CA GLY A 144 12.35 12.19 8.47
C GLY A 144 11.36 11.58 9.46
N ASP A 145 10.72 12.42 10.28
CA ASP A 145 9.69 11.94 11.22
C ASP A 145 8.33 11.80 10.51
N LEU A 146 7.79 10.58 10.50
CA LEU A 146 6.44 10.28 10.00
C LEU A 146 5.57 9.67 11.10
N ASP A 147 4.31 10.09 11.13
CA ASP A 147 3.29 9.43 11.95
C ASP A 147 2.78 8.17 11.24
N TYR A 148 2.65 8.23 9.91
CA TYR A 148 2.20 7.11 9.08
C TYR A 148 3.03 7.02 7.79
N LEU A 149 3.53 5.82 7.49
CA LEU A 149 3.97 5.42 6.16
C LEU A 149 2.98 4.42 5.59
N ILE A 150 2.37 4.75 4.46
CA ILE A 150 1.46 3.84 3.75
C ILE A 150 2.23 3.17 2.62
N ILE A 151 2.20 1.84 2.57
CA ILE A 151 2.86 1.05 1.52
C ILE A 151 1.81 0.53 0.57
N ASP A 152 1.84 0.97 -0.68
CA ASP A 152 1.02 0.41 -1.75
C ASP A 152 1.64 -0.92 -2.20
N MET A 153 1.20 -2.03 -1.60
CA MET A 153 1.85 -3.32 -1.81
C MET A 153 1.55 -3.87 -3.21
N PRO A 154 2.44 -4.69 -3.80
CA PRO A 154 2.10 -5.45 -5.00
C PRO A 154 0.86 -6.34 -4.77
N PRO A 155 0.05 -6.60 -5.80
CA PRO A 155 -1.14 -7.43 -5.65
C PRO A 155 -0.82 -8.92 -5.43
N GLY A 156 -1.75 -9.63 -4.81
CA GLY A 156 -1.75 -11.08 -4.68
C GLY A 156 -0.85 -11.63 -3.58
N THR A 157 -0.41 -12.87 -3.75
CA THR A 157 0.42 -13.61 -2.79
C THR A 157 1.80 -13.96 -3.37
N GLY A 158 2.34 -13.08 -4.21
CA GLY A 158 3.66 -13.27 -4.82
C GLY A 158 4.80 -13.02 -3.84
N ASP A 159 6.01 -13.41 -4.24
CA ASP A 159 7.22 -13.31 -3.40
C ASP A 159 7.50 -11.86 -2.94
N VAL A 160 7.14 -10.87 -3.74
CA VAL A 160 7.34 -9.45 -3.39
C VAL A 160 6.47 -9.03 -2.22
N ALA A 161 5.18 -9.37 -2.24
CA ALA A 161 4.27 -9.10 -1.14
C ALA A 161 4.71 -9.83 0.14
N LEU A 162 5.16 -11.09 0.02
CA LEU A 162 5.68 -11.86 1.15
C LEU A 162 6.94 -11.22 1.74
N THR A 163 7.87 -10.77 0.89
CA THR A 163 9.12 -10.12 1.33
C THR A 163 8.84 -8.84 2.09
N VAL A 164 7.90 -8.01 1.62
CA VAL A 164 7.46 -6.81 2.34
C VAL A 164 6.92 -7.16 3.72
N MET A 165 6.06 -8.18 3.84
CA MET A 165 5.51 -8.62 5.14
C MET A 165 6.57 -9.19 6.10
N GLN A 166 7.66 -9.76 5.57
CA GLN A 166 8.73 -10.35 6.37
C GLN A 166 9.75 -9.31 6.84
N ASN A 167 10.11 -8.39 5.96
CA ASN A 167 11.23 -7.48 6.21
C ASN A 167 10.80 -6.15 6.80
N ILE A 168 9.66 -5.59 6.36
CA ILE A 168 9.22 -4.26 6.79
C ILE A 168 8.36 -4.40 8.05
N PRO A 169 8.64 -3.64 9.14
CA PRO A 169 7.90 -3.73 10.39
C PRO A 169 6.49 -3.12 10.28
N LEU A 170 5.56 -3.86 9.68
CA LEU A 170 4.17 -3.45 9.50
C LEU A 170 3.44 -3.37 10.86
N SER A 171 2.89 -2.20 11.18
CA SER A 171 2.01 -1.97 12.33
C SER A 171 0.59 -2.50 12.07
N GLY A 172 0.19 -2.54 10.80
CA GLY A 172 -1.07 -3.10 10.37
C GLY A 172 -1.17 -3.24 8.85
N MET A 173 -2.19 -3.95 8.39
CA MET A 173 -2.46 -4.12 6.97
C MET A 173 -3.95 -4.04 6.65
N ILE A 174 -4.26 -3.38 5.53
CA ILE A 174 -5.60 -3.20 4.98
C ILE A 174 -5.71 -4.01 3.68
N ILE A 175 -6.83 -4.69 3.52
CA ILE A 175 -7.17 -5.36 2.25
C ILE A 175 -8.12 -4.49 1.45
N VAL A 176 -7.84 -4.32 0.16
CA VAL A 176 -8.75 -3.71 -0.81
C VAL A 176 -9.31 -4.78 -1.73
N SER A 177 -10.63 -4.79 -1.88
CA SER A 177 -11.36 -5.77 -2.69
C SER A 177 -12.60 -5.14 -3.30
N THR A 178 -13.10 -5.68 -4.41
CA THR A 178 -14.44 -5.33 -4.93
C THR A 178 -15.49 -6.33 -4.41
N PRO A 179 -16.81 -6.04 -4.54
CA PRO A 179 -17.86 -6.93 -4.06
C PRO A 179 -17.82 -8.35 -4.64
N GLN A 180 -17.33 -8.53 -5.87
CA GLN A 180 -17.19 -9.88 -6.45
C GLN A 180 -15.99 -10.63 -5.86
N ASP A 181 -14.96 -9.90 -5.46
CA ASP A 181 -13.68 -10.47 -5.04
C ASP A 181 -13.63 -10.82 -3.56
N MET A 182 -14.45 -10.19 -2.72
CA MET A 182 -14.43 -10.43 -1.27
C MET A 182 -14.72 -11.89 -0.91
N VAL A 183 -15.51 -12.58 -1.74
CA VAL A 183 -15.82 -14.00 -1.59
C VAL A 183 -14.90 -14.92 -2.40
N SER A 184 -13.83 -14.37 -2.99
CA SER A 184 -12.89 -15.14 -3.80
C SER A 184 -11.86 -15.89 -2.94
N MET A 185 -11.42 -17.03 -3.45
CA MET A 185 -10.30 -17.77 -2.85
C MET A 185 -8.98 -16.96 -2.89
N ILE A 186 -8.85 -16.00 -3.79
CA ILE A 186 -7.63 -15.21 -3.96
C ILE A 186 -7.46 -14.26 -2.76
N VAL A 187 -8.50 -13.50 -2.42
CA VAL A 187 -8.47 -12.62 -1.24
C VAL A 187 -8.30 -13.44 0.04
N LYS A 188 -8.99 -14.59 0.16
CA LYS A 188 -8.82 -15.50 1.30
C LYS A 188 -7.39 -16.03 1.47
N LYS A 189 -6.67 -16.29 0.37
CA LYS A 189 -5.24 -16.65 0.41
C LYS A 189 -4.38 -15.51 0.94
N VAL A 190 -4.64 -14.26 0.54
CA VAL A 190 -3.93 -13.08 1.08
C VAL A 190 -4.14 -12.95 2.59
N VAL A 191 -5.38 -13.07 3.07
CA VAL A 191 -5.69 -13.05 4.52
C VAL A 191 -4.92 -14.15 5.26
N THR A 192 -4.93 -15.37 4.71
CA THR A 192 -4.24 -16.51 5.32
C THR A 192 -2.72 -16.31 5.34
N MET A 193 -2.15 -15.73 4.29
CA MET A 193 -0.72 -15.40 4.21
C MET A 193 -0.34 -14.37 5.28
N ALA A 194 -1.12 -13.31 5.42
CA ALA A 194 -0.92 -12.27 6.42
C ALA A 194 -0.95 -12.83 7.86
N GLN A 195 -1.94 -13.68 8.15
CA GLN A 195 -2.07 -14.36 9.44
C GLN A 195 -0.87 -15.25 9.75
N LYS A 196 -0.37 -16.00 8.76
CA LYS A 196 0.85 -16.83 8.91
C LYS A 196 2.09 -15.99 9.19
N MET A 197 2.17 -14.80 8.59
CA MET A 197 3.23 -13.82 8.86
C MET A 197 2.98 -13.03 10.15
N LYS A 198 1.89 -13.30 10.88
CA LYS A 198 1.48 -12.61 12.11
C LYS A 198 1.29 -11.10 11.93
N VAL A 199 0.94 -10.67 10.71
CA VAL A 199 0.62 -9.27 10.42
C VAL A 199 -0.74 -8.94 11.03
N ASN A 200 -0.83 -7.81 11.71
CA ASN A 200 -2.09 -7.31 12.26
C ASN A 200 -3.01 -6.81 11.14
N MET A 201 -4.13 -7.51 10.91
CA MET A 201 -5.10 -7.11 9.89
C MET A 201 -6.04 -6.05 10.47
N LEU A 202 -5.95 -4.81 9.96
CA LEU A 202 -6.81 -3.70 10.39
C LEU A 202 -8.23 -3.86 9.86
N GLY A 203 -8.39 -4.43 8.67
CA GLY A 203 -9.69 -4.71 8.08
C GLY A 203 -9.68 -4.76 6.56
N VAL A 204 -10.87 -4.67 5.99
CA VAL A 204 -11.11 -4.67 4.55
C VAL A 204 -11.88 -3.41 4.14
N VAL A 205 -11.45 -2.82 3.02
CA VAL A 205 -12.18 -1.80 2.28
C VAL A 205 -12.82 -2.48 1.07
N GLU A 206 -14.15 -2.43 0.99
CA GLU A 206 -14.87 -2.81 -0.22
C GLU A 206 -14.87 -1.59 -1.17
N ASN A 207 -14.16 -1.69 -2.28
CA ASN A 207 -14.08 -0.64 -3.30
C ASN A 207 -15.07 -0.90 -4.44
N MET A 208 -15.50 0.17 -5.12
CA MET A 208 -16.47 0.11 -6.21
C MET A 208 -17.79 -0.57 -5.78
N SER A 209 -18.23 -0.33 -4.54
CA SER A 209 -19.37 -1.00 -3.91
C SER A 209 -20.72 -0.57 -4.50
N TYR A 210 -20.85 0.72 -4.79
CA TYR A 210 -22.08 1.33 -5.27
C TYR A 210 -21.80 2.57 -6.12
N ILE A 211 -22.81 3.01 -6.86
CA ILE A 211 -22.88 4.33 -7.49
C ILE A 211 -23.94 5.14 -6.76
N VAL A 212 -23.68 6.41 -6.48
CA VAL A 212 -24.70 7.33 -5.96
C VAL A 212 -25.46 7.93 -7.13
N CYS A 213 -26.79 7.85 -7.12
CA CYS A 213 -27.61 8.48 -8.14
C CYS A 213 -27.59 10.02 -7.95
N ASN A 214 -27.03 10.75 -8.91
CA ASN A 214 -26.94 12.23 -8.86
C ASN A 214 -28.30 12.96 -8.85
N LYS A 215 -29.43 12.24 -9.04
CA LYS A 215 -30.78 12.82 -9.01
C LYS A 215 -31.51 12.60 -7.69
N CYS A 216 -31.37 11.43 -7.06
CA CYS A 216 -32.11 11.07 -5.85
C CYS A 216 -31.23 10.74 -4.63
N GLY A 217 -29.92 10.60 -4.80
CA GLY A 217 -28.98 10.25 -3.73
C GLY A 217 -28.97 8.76 -3.36
N ASP A 218 -29.80 7.93 -4.01
CA ASP A 218 -29.84 6.49 -3.72
C ASP A 218 -28.53 5.80 -4.09
N ARG A 219 -28.07 4.92 -3.19
CA ARG A 219 -26.90 4.06 -3.41
C ARG A 219 -27.31 2.82 -4.21
N MET A 220 -26.85 2.73 -5.44
CA MET A 220 -27.10 1.61 -6.34
C MET A 220 -25.92 0.64 -6.33
N ARG A 221 -26.09 -0.55 -5.74
CA ARG A 221 -25.07 -1.60 -5.79
C ARG A 221 -25.02 -2.23 -7.17
N VAL A 222 -23.87 -2.13 -7.84
CA VAL A 222 -23.69 -2.57 -9.23
C VAL A 222 -23.41 -4.06 -9.33
N PHE A 223 -22.66 -4.61 -8.35
CA PHE A 223 -22.02 -5.91 -8.50
C PHE A 223 -22.53 -7.00 -7.55
N SER A 224 -23.20 -6.63 -6.47
CA SER A 224 -23.71 -7.56 -5.47
C SER A 224 -24.93 -6.99 -4.77
N LYS A 225 -25.90 -7.85 -4.44
CA LYS A 225 -27.02 -7.49 -3.56
C LYS A 225 -26.68 -7.69 -2.09
N LYS A 226 -25.58 -8.39 -1.78
CA LYS A 226 -25.10 -8.60 -0.41
C LYS A 226 -24.47 -7.32 0.12
N SER A 227 -24.57 -7.12 1.42
CA SER A 227 -23.86 -6.02 2.09
C SER A 227 -22.37 -6.34 2.21
N ALA A 228 -21.50 -5.33 2.17
CA ALA A 228 -20.06 -5.52 2.41
C ALA A 228 -19.79 -6.16 3.78
N LYS A 229 -20.66 -5.92 4.76
CA LYS A 229 -20.57 -6.53 6.10
C LYS A 229 -20.72 -8.05 6.05
N GLU A 230 -21.71 -8.56 5.32
CA GLU A 230 -21.87 -10.02 5.12
C GLU A 230 -20.64 -10.61 4.41
N GLN A 231 -20.03 -9.87 3.49
CA GLN A 231 -18.84 -10.31 2.78
C GLN A 231 -17.57 -10.25 3.63
N SER A 232 -17.43 -9.27 4.52
CA SER A 232 -16.27 -9.15 5.40
C SER A 232 -16.24 -10.25 6.46
N GLU A 233 -17.42 -10.70 6.91
CA GLU A 233 -17.58 -11.87 7.78
C GLU A 233 -17.01 -13.15 7.15
N TYR A 234 -17.15 -13.33 5.83
CA TYR A 234 -16.55 -14.47 5.13
C TYR A 234 -15.01 -14.48 5.21
N LEU A 235 -14.41 -13.29 5.23
CA LEU A 235 -12.97 -13.11 5.37
C LEU A 235 -12.51 -13.17 6.84
N GLY A 236 -13.43 -13.07 7.80
CA GLY A 236 -13.13 -12.95 9.22
C GLY A 236 -12.41 -11.64 9.54
N LEU A 237 -12.69 -10.56 8.78
CA LEU A 237 -12.10 -9.24 8.95
C LEU A 237 -13.16 -8.18 9.23
N PRO A 238 -12.84 -7.14 10.03
CA PRO A 238 -13.72 -5.98 10.16
C PRO A 238 -13.81 -5.24 8.83
N LEU A 239 -15.01 -4.77 8.50
CA LEU A 239 -15.23 -3.84 7.40
C LEU A 239 -14.86 -2.44 7.86
N ILE A 240 -13.90 -1.81 7.19
CA ILE A 240 -13.49 -0.43 7.46
C ILE A 240 -14.51 0.54 6.87
N CYS A 241 -14.78 0.41 5.57
CA CYS A 241 -15.73 1.23 4.83
C CYS A 241 -16.08 0.61 3.47
N GLU A 242 -17.11 1.19 2.83
CA GLU A 242 -17.51 0.93 1.45
C GLU A 242 -17.24 2.17 0.61
N MET A 243 -16.49 2.03 -0.48
CA MET A 243 -16.15 3.13 -1.37
C MET A 243 -17.04 3.14 -2.63
N PRO A 244 -17.55 4.31 -3.05
CA PRO A 244 -18.33 4.41 -4.26
C PRO A 244 -17.47 4.28 -5.51
N ILE A 245 -18.12 4.04 -6.65
CA ILE A 245 -17.59 4.38 -7.96
C ILE A 245 -17.83 5.88 -8.14
N ASP A 246 -16.77 6.67 -7.92
CA ASP A 246 -16.80 8.13 -7.99
C ASP A 246 -16.28 8.62 -9.34
N LEU A 247 -17.18 9.18 -10.16
CA LEU A 247 -16.85 9.72 -11.47
C LEU A 247 -16.06 11.03 -11.37
N GLU A 248 -16.30 11.86 -10.36
CA GLU A 248 -15.56 13.11 -10.18
C GLU A 248 -14.11 12.80 -9.80
N LEU A 249 -13.86 11.75 -9.02
CA LEU A 249 -12.48 11.30 -8.76
C LEU A 249 -11.77 10.90 -10.06
N VAL A 250 -12.44 10.21 -10.98
CA VAL A 250 -11.87 9.81 -12.27
C VAL A 250 -11.46 11.04 -13.09
N ASP A 251 -12.34 12.03 -13.20
CA ASP A 251 -12.05 13.27 -13.92
C ASP A 251 -10.87 14.03 -13.27
N ASN A 252 -10.80 14.08 -11.94
CA ASN A 252 -9.70 14.72 -11.23
C ASN A 252 -8.36 13.95 -11.37
N LEU A 253 -8.41 12.62 -11.54
CA LEU A 253 -7.21 11.81 -11.83
C LEU A 253 -6.65 12.06 -13.24
N GLU A 254 -7.50 12.42 -14.19
CA GLU A 254 -7.07 12.82 -15.55
C GLU A 254 -6.50 14.24 -15.56
N ASN A 255 -7.07 15.14 -14.75
CA ASN A 255 -6.63 16.53 -14.66
C ASN A 255 -5.47 16.77 -13.68
N GLY A 256 -5.01 15.75 -12.95
CA GLY A 256 -3.93 15.87 -11.96
C GLY A 256 -4.34 16.59 -10.66
N THR A 257 -5.64 16.73 -10.41
CA THR A 257 -6.23 17.44 -9.25
C THR A 257 -6.85 16.50 -8.21
N ALA A 258 -6.62 15.19 -8.33
CA ALA A 258 -7.19 14.17 -7.46
C ALA A 258 -6.85 14.37 -5.98
N GLU A 259 -5.61 14.75 -5.64
CA GLU A 259 -5.21 15.03 -4.25
C GLU A 259 -6.13 16.10 -3.63
N GLN A 260 -6.34 17.22 -4.33
CA GLN A 260 -7.17 18.32 -3.88
C GLN A 260 -8.65 17.93 -3.76
N TYR A 261 -9.16 17.15 -4.71
CA TYR A 261 -10.53 16.64 -4.67
C TYR A 261 -10.74 15.73 -3.45
N ILE A 262 -9.86 14.75 -3.24
CA ILE A 262 -9.93 13.83 -2.09
C ILE A 262 -9.80 14.60 -0.77
N TYR A 263 -8.91 15.60 -0.71
CA TYR A 263 -8.72 16.42 0.49
C TYR A 263 -10.03 17.11 0.90
N ASN A 264 -10.77 17.69 -0.06
CA ASN A 264 -11.98 18.45 0.23
C ASN A 264 -13.25 17.61 0.38
N SER A 265 -13.34 16.46 -0.32
CA SER A 265 -14.50 15.56 -0.20
C SER A 265 -14.62 15.00 1.22
N ASN A 266 -15.84 14.74 1.71
CA ASN A 266 -16.05 14.01 2.97
C ASN A 266 -16.44 12.54 2.72
N GLU A 267 -16.70 12.15 1.47
CA GLU A 267 -17.13 10.81 1.07
C GLU A 267 -16.14 9.73 1.52
N TYR A 268 -14.86 10.08 1.58
CA TYR A 268 -13.77 9.16 1.89
C TYR A 268 -13.32 9.16 3.35
N ASP A 269 -13.93 9.95 4.23
CA ASP A 269 -13.44 10.12 5.61
C ASP A 269 -13.57 8.83 6.44
N GLU A 270 -14.50 7.94 6.10
CA GLU A 270 -14.70 6.65 6.76
C GLU A 270 -13.50 5.69 6.64
N ILE A 271 -12.59 5.91 5.67
CA ILE A 271 -11.39 5.08 5.52
C ILE A 271 -10.47 5.13 6.75
N LEU A 272 -10.60 6.19 7.55
CA LEU A 272 -9.80 6.40 8.74
C LEU A 272 -10.29 5.58 9.94
N ASN A 273 -11.49 5.00 9.85
CA ASN A 273 -12.03 4.12 10.87
C ASN A 273 -11.05 2.97 11.13
N ASP A 274 -10.76 2.69 12.40
CA ASP A 274 -9.86 1.63 12.86
C ASP A 274 -8.37 1.75 12.43
N VAL A 275 -8.02 2.72 11.56
CA VAL A 275 -6.63 3.05 11.18
C VAL A 275 -6.00 4.04 12.15
N ILE A 276 -6.77 5.04 12.59
CA ILE A 276 -6.35 5.96 13.64
C ILE A 276 -6.77 5.39 14.99
N LYS A 277 -5.81 5.17 15.90
CA LYS A 277 -6.05 4.79 17.30
C LYS A 277 -5.63 5.91 18.24
#